data_AF-A0A957ACE5-F1
#
_entry.id   AF-A0A957ACE5-F1
#
_cell.length_a   1.000
_cell.length_b   1.000
_cell.length_c   1.000
_cell.angle_alpha   90.00
_cell.angle_beta   90.00
_cell.angle_gamma   90.00
#
_symmetry.space_group_name_H-M   'P 1'
#
loop_
_entity.id
_entity.type
_entity.pdbx_description
1 polymer ?
#
loop_
_entity_poly.entity_id
_entity_poly.type
_entity_poly.pdbx_seq_one_letter_code
_entity_poly.pdbx_strand_id
1 'polypeptide(L)'
;VVTVQMPEVEGGEHQLVLAGVDDVPLVLAPGQAATTSTGYTYRFIGQLDGAGINVKRDPGDTFIFIAVILALIGLAMTFYVPRRRLWARIQDGRVEIAGIAERTTRLGRELRLIGAELGSKDALLPEDEEERW
;
A
#
# COMPACT_ATOMS: atom_id res chain seq x y z
N VAL A 1 38.24 1.55 -21.18
CA VAL A 1 37.30 2.05 -20.14
C VAL A 1 37.87 3.37 -19.67
N VAL A 2 37.09 4.45 -19.74
CA VAL A 2 37.52 5.78 -19.29
C VAL A 2 36.96 5.99 -17.89
N THR A 3 37.82 6.38 -16.97
CA THR A 3 37.41 6.70 -15.59
C THR A 3 37.57 8.20 -15.40
N VAL A 4 36.51 8.83 -14.89
CA VAL A 4 36.50 10.25 -14.54
C VAL A 4 36.45 10.34 -13.03
N GLN A 5 37.41 11.03 -12.44
CA GLN A 5 37.45 11.29 -11.01
C GLN A 5 37.61 12.78 -10.76
N MET A 6 36.98 13.27 -9.69
CA MET A 6 37.16 14.63 -9.18
C MET A 6 37.67 14.55 -7.74
N PRO A 7 38.97 14.27 -7.54
CA PRO A 7 39.57 14.37 -6.22
C PRO A 7 39.59 15.84 -5.76
N GLU A 8 39.31 16.04 -4.48
CA GLU A 8 39.59 17.29 -3.80
C GLU A 8 41.08 17.33 -3.45
N VAL A 9 41.77 18.38 -3.90
CA VAL A 9 43.20 18.55 -3.66
C VAL A 9 43.42 19.43 -2.43
N GLU A 10 44.49 19.17 -1.69
CA GLU A 10 44.89 19.88 -0.47
C GLU A 10 44.99 21.39 -0.76
N GLY A 11 43.96 22.15 -0.35
CA GLY A 11 43.74 23.54 -0.77
C GLY A 11 42.30 23.87 -1.18
N GLY A 12 41.41 22.87 -1.31
CA GLY A 12 39.99 23.06 -1.65
C GLY A 12 39.73 23.25 -3.14
N GLU A 13 40.73 23.04 -4.00
CA GLU A 13 40.54 23.07 -5.45
C GLU A 13 40.16 21.67 -5.98
N HIS A 14 39.07 21.61 -6.73
CA HIS A 14 38.62 20.39 -7.41
C HIS A 14 39.35 20.24 -8.74
N GLN A 15 40.09 19.15 -8.91
CA GLN A 15 40.74 18.83 -10.18
C GLN A 15 39.97 17.70 -10.88
N LEU A 16 39.82 17.81 -12.19
CA LEU A 16 39.24 16.75 -13.02
C LEU A 16 40.37 15.85 -13.51
N VAL A 17 40.34 14.58 -13.10
CA VAL A 17 41.29 13.54 -13.54
C VAL A 17 40.58 12.62 -14.53
N LEU A 18 41.09 12.58 -15.75
CA LEU A 18 40.64 11.74 -16.85
C LEU A 18 41.67 10.64 -17.09
N ALA A 19 41.35 9.41 -16.68
CA ALA A 19 42.22 8.25 -16.89
C ALA A 19 41.70 7.39 -18.07
N GLY A 20 42.62 6.99 -18.96
CA GLY A 20 42.30 6.16 -20.14
C GLY A 20 41.91 6.95 -21.39
N VAL A 21 42.08 8.27 -21.38
CA VAL A 21 41.94 9.16 -22.56
C VAL A 21 43.26 9.30 -23.31
N ASP A 22 44.38 9.26 -22.59
CA ASP A 22 45.75 9.30 -23.11
C ASP A 22 46.63 8.28 -22.37
N ASP A 23 47.89 8.13 -22.79
CA ASP A 23 48.90 7.27 -22.15
C ASP A 23 49.19 7.69 -20.69
N VAL A 24 48.95 8.96 -20.36
CA VAL A 24 49.09 9.54 -19.02
C VAL A 24 47.74 10.08 -18.55
N PRO A 25 47.37 9.93 -17.25
CA PRO A 25 46.16 10.54 -16.70
C PRO A 25 46.18 12.05 -16.92
N LEU A 26 45.12 12.55 -17.55
CA LEU A 26 44.98 13.97 -17.83
C LEU A 26 44.34 14.66 -16.63
N VAL A 27 45.07 15.59 -16.01
CA VAL A 27 44.62 16.35 -14.84
C VAL A 27 44.33 17.80 -15.25
N LEU A 28 43.12 18.27 -14.99
CA LEU A 28 42.66 19.60 -15.38
C LEU A 28 42.12 20.38 -14.18
N ALA A 29 42.63 21.59 -13.97
CA ALA A 29 42.04 22.58 -13.07
C ALA A 29 40.83 23.27 -13.73
N PRO A 30 39.89 23.86 -12.96
CA PRO A 30 38.75 24.60 -13.51
C PRO A 30 39.21 25.69 -14.49
N GLY A 31 38.63 25.72 -15.70
CA GLY A 31 38.98 26.64 -16.77
C GLY A 31 40.12 26.19 -17.67
N GLN A 32 40.86 25.13 -17.31
CA GLN A 32 41.98 24.63 -18.10
C GLN A 32 41.50 23.74 -19.25
N ALA A 33 42.11 23.93 -20.42
CA ALA A 33 41.95 23.06 -21.58
C ALA A 33 43.24 22.29 -21.85
N ALA A 34 43.13 21.01 -22.17
CA ALA A 34 44.26 20.19 -22.59
C ALA A 34 43.92 19.38 -23.84
N THR A 35 44.91 19.27 -24.71
CA THR A 35 44.80 18.53 -25.97
C THR A 35 45.47 17.18 -25.81
N THR A 36 44.72 16.11 -26.05
CA THR A 36 45.17 14.72 -26.01
C THR A 36 46.03 14.41 -27.25
N SER A 37 46.94 13.44 -27.13
CA SER A 37 47.75 12.90 -28.23
C SER A 37 46.93 12.43 -29.46
N THR A 38 45.65 12.13 -29.26
CA THR A 38 44.67 11.75 -30.29
C THR A 38 44.00 12.94 -31.00
N GLY A 39 44.35 14.17 -30.65
CA GLY A 39 43.87 15.41 -31.30
C GLY A 39 42.59 16.02 -30.72
N TYR A 40 42.06 15.47 -29.63
CA TYR A 40 40.86 16.00 -28.96
C TYR A 40 41.23 17.01 -27.86
N THR A 41 40.51 18.13 -27.78
CA THR A 41 40.68 19.14 -26.73
C THR A 41 39.60 19.00 -25.67
N TYR A 42 40.00 18.69 -24.43
CA TYR A 42 39.13 18.63 -23.26
C TYR A 42 39.27 19.90 -22.45
N ARG A 43 38.15 20.54 -22.08
CA ARG A 43 38.14 21.73 -21.22
C ARG A 43 37.25 21.47 -20.01
N PHE A 44 37.79 21.67 -18.82
CA PHE A 44 36.99 21.65 -17.60
C PHE A 44 36.36 23.02 -17.39
N ILE A 45 35.04 23.13 -17.53
CA ILE A 45 34.32 24.43 -17.45
C ILE A 45 33.98 24.80 -16.00
N GLY A 46 33.67 23.83 -15.15
CA GLY A 46 33.32 24.03 -13.74
C GLY A 46 32.40 22.94 -13.21
N GLN A 47 32.10 23.00 -11.92
CA GLN A 47 31.11 22.13 -11.28
C GLN A 47 29.71 22.70 -11.47
N LEU A 48 28.76 21.84 -11.84
CA LEU A 48 27.36 22.21 -11.88
C LEU A 48 26.71 21.74 -10.58
N ASP A 49 26.05 22.64 -9.85
CA ASP A 49 25.24 22.29 -8.68
C ASP A 49 23.96 21.60 -9.15
N GLY A 50 24.06 20.30 -9.42
CA GLY A 50 22.97 19.45 -9.84
C GLY A 50 22.69 18.38 -8.80
N ALA A 51 21.46 18.32 -8.29
CA ALA A 51 21.02 17.18 -7.50
C ALA A 51 20.76 15.98 -8.44
N GLY A 52 21.57 14.93 -8.32
CA GLY A 52 21.34 13.67 -9.02
C GLY A 52 20.16 12.91 -8.41
N ILE A 53 18.94 13.22 -8.84
CA ILE A 53 17.74 12.49 -8.39
C ILE A 53 17.61 11.22 -9.22
N ASN A 54 18.01 10.08 -8.64
CA ASN A 54 17.77 8.77 -9.23
C ASN A 54 16.41 8.24 -8.78
N VAL A 55 15.40 8.36 -9.65
CA VAL A 55 14.07 7.78 -9.40
C VAL A 55 14.09 6.32 -9.87
N LYS A 56 14.32 5.41 -8.93
CA LYS A 56 14.20 3.97 -9.19
C LYS A 56 12.78 3.51 -8.92
N ARG A 57 12.09 3.01 -9.94
CA ARG A 57 10.77 2.40 -9.82
C ARG A 57 10.95 0.90 -9.59
N ASP A 58 10.92 0.46 -8.33
CA ASP A 58 11.01 -0.95 -8.01
C ASP A 58 9.62 -1.63 -8.17
N PRO A 59 9.46 -2.60 -9.08
CA PRO A 59 8.17 -3.26 -9.34
C PRO A 59 7.66 -4.08 -8.15
N GLY A 60 8.54 -4.42 -7.20
CA GLY A 60 8.19 -5.17 -5.99
C GLY A 60 7.22 -4.42 -5.08
N ASP A 61 7.28 -3.09 -5.05
CA ASP A 61 6.43 -2.26 -4.18
C ASP A 61 4.94 -2.46 -4.50
N THR A 62 4.60 -2.58 -5.79
CA THR A 62 3.21 -2.81 -6.23
C THR A 62 2.65 -4.15 -5.75
N PHE A 63 3.46 -5.21 -5.73
CA PHE A 63 3.03 -6.53 -5.24
C PHE A 63 2.74 -6.54 -3.74
N ILE A 64 3.53 -5.80 -2.97
CA ILE A 64 3.32 -5.65 -1.52
C ILE A 64 1.98 -4.98 -1.24
N PHE A 65 1.66 -3.89 -1.96
CA PHE A 65 0.36 -3.22 -1.82
C PHE A 65 -0.82 -4.14 -2.13
N ILE A 66 -0.74 -4.97 -3.19
CA ILE A 66 -1.79 -5.93 -3.52
C ILE A 66 -2.00 -6.94 -2.38
N ALA A 67 -0.91 -7.48 -1.82
CA ALA A 67 -0.97 -8.43 -0.71
C ALA A 67 -1.59 -7.80 0.55
N VAL A 68 -1.21 -6.56 0.88
CA VAL A 68 -1.77 -5.81 2.02
C VAL A 68 -3.27 -5.60 1.85
N ILE A 69 -3.72 -5.15 0.66
CA ILE A 69 -5.15 -4.96 0.37
C ILE A 69 -5.91 -6.28 0.51
N LEU A 70 -5.39 -7.36 -0.04
CA LEU A 70 -6.03 -8.67 0.03
C LEU A 70 -6.15 -9.18 1.48
N ALA A 71 -5.09 -8.98 2.29
CA ALA A 71 -5.11 -9.32 3.71
C ALA A 71 -6.15 -8.52 4.49
N LEU A 72 -6.26 -7.21 4.22
CA LEU A 72 -7.28 -6.36 4.83
C LEU A 72 -8.69 -6.79 4.44
N ILE A 73 -8.92 -7.18 3.19
CA ILE A 73 -10.21 -7.71 2.73
C ILE A 73 -10.55 -9.01 3.47
N GLY A 74 -9.61 -9.95 3.54
CA GLY A 74 -9.82 -11.23 4.26
C GLY A 74 -10.11 -11.00 5.74
N LEU A 75 -9.40 -10.06 6.36
CA LEU A 75 -9.62 -9.65 7.75
C LEU A 75 -11.01 -9.02 7.93
N ALA A 76 -11.38 -8.08 7.06
CA ALA A 76 -12.70 -7.45 7.08
C ALA A 76 -13.80 -8.49 6.92
N MET A 77 -13.65 -9.42 5.97
CA MET A 77 -14.60 -10.53 5.76
C MET A 77 -14.72 -11.43 6.99
N THR A 78 -13.63 -11.66 7.71
CA THR A 78 -13.64 -12.43 8.97
C THR A 78 -14.48 -11.76 10.05
N PHE A 79 -14.41 -10.44 10.16
CA PHE A 79 -15.23 -9.68 11.11
C PHE A 79 -16.67 -9.47 10.62
N TYR A 80 -16.91 -9.48 9.31
CA TYR A 80 -18.23 -9.21 8.73
C TYR A 80 -19.20 -10.40 8.78
N VAL A 81 -18.78 -11.56 9.29
CA VAL A 81 -19.70 -12.65 9.63
C VAL A 81 -20.15 -12.44 11.07
N PRO A 82 -21.28 -11.73 11.34
CA PRO A 82 -21.82 -11.65 12.68
C PRO A 82 -22.08 -13.09 13.15
N ARG A 83 -21.52 -13.47 14.30
CA ARG A 83 -21.83 -14.76 14.95
C ARG A 83 -23.29 -14.75 15.42
N ARG A 84 -24.23 -14.86 14.49
CA ARG A 84 -25.65 -15.00 14.76
C ARG A 84 -25.88 -16.45 15.15
N ARG A 85 -26.06 -16.70 16.45
CA ARG A 85 -26.38 -18.03 16.96
C ARG A 85 -27.89 -18.16 17.04
N LEU A 86 -28.45 -19.02 16.18
CA LEU A 86 -29.87 -19.36 16.16
C LEU A 86 -30.02 -20.79 16.70
N TRP A 87 -31.02 -20.99 17.54
CA TRP A 87 -31.45 -22.29 18.02
C TRP A 87 -32.92 -22.47 17.66
N ALA A 88 -33.25 -23.58 17.03
CA ALA A 88 -34.62 -23.99 16.79
C ALA A 88 -34.89 -25.29 17.53
N ARG A 89 -36.01 -25.36 18.25
CA ARG A 89 -36.50 -26.56 18.92
C ARG A 89 -37.84 -26.93 18.31
N ILE A 90 -37.96 -28.18 17.86
CA ILE A 90 -39.21 -28.71 17.29
C ILE A 90 -39.80 -29.71 18.30
N GLN A 91 -41.01 -29.45 18.80
CA GLN A 91 -41.73 -30.35 19.71
C GLN A 91 -43.22 -30.37 19.38
N ASP A 92 -43.80 -31.57 19.26
CA ASP A 92 -45.24 -31.80 19.10
C ASP A 92 -45.93 -30.87 18.09
N GLY A 93 -45.33 -30.71 16.91
CA GLY A 93 -45.86 -29.86 15.83
C GLY A 93 -45.66 -28.36 16.02
N ARG A 94 -44.96 -27.93 17.07
CA ARG A 94 -44.54 -26.54 17.31
C ARG A 94 -43.05 -26.36 17.07
N VAL A 95 -42.70 -25.22 16.49
CA VAL A 95 -41.31 -24.80 16.25
C VAL A 95 -41.05 -23.57 17.12
N GLU A 96 -40.19 -23.72 18.11
CA GLU A 96 -39.70 -22.62 18.95
C GLU A 96 -38.36 -22.15 18.39
N ILE A 97 -38.26 -20.87 18.02
CA ILE A 97 -37.04 -20.27 17.49
C ILE A 97 -36.52 -19.25 18.49
N ALA A 98 -35.28 -19.44 18.96
CA ALA A 98 -34.57 -18.50 19.83
C ALA A 98 -33.28 -18.07 19.16
N GLY A 99 -33.00 -16.76 19.16
CA GLY A 99 -31.78 -16.20 18.60
C GLY A 99 -31.13 -15.25 19.57
N ILE A 100 -29.81 -15.33 19.69
CA ILE A 100 -29.00 -14.30 20.35
C ILE A 100 -28.21 -13.60 19.27
N ALA A 101 -28.50 -12.31 19.10
CA ALA A 101 -27.72 -11.41 18.25
C ALA A 101 -27.17 -10.26 19.07
N GLU A 102 -26.09 -9.69 18.53
CA GLU A 102 -25.47 -8.46 18.99
C GLU A 102 -26.50 -7.32 18.96
N ARG A 103 -26.49 -6.47 20.00
CA ARG A 103 -27.50 -5.42 20.31
C ARG A 103 -27.76 -4.43 19.16
N THR A 104 -26.90 -4.42 18.13
CA THR A 104 -26.98 -3.54 16.96
C THR A 104 -27.96 -4.01 15.89
N THR A 105 -28.33 -5.30 15.87
CA THR A 105 -29.31 -5.84 14.90
C THR A 105 -30.66 -6.04 15.61
N ARG A 106 -31.76 -5.51 15.06
CA ARG A 106 -33.14 -5.75 15.53
C ARG A 106 -33.60 -7.20 15.22
N LEU A 107 -32.76 -8.22 15.50
CA LEU A 107 -33.02 -9.63 15.19
C LEU A 107 -34.28 -10.14 15.89
N GLY A 108 -34.58 -9.66 17.10
CA GLY A 108 -35.80 -10.02 17.82
C GLY A 108 -37.06 -9.71 17.00
N ARG A 109 -37.12 -8.54 16.35
CA ARG A 109 -38.22 -8.16 15.47
C ARG A 109 -38.26 -9.02 14.21
N GLU A 110 -37.11 -9.26 13.56
CA GLU A 110 -37.05 -10.12 12.37
C GLU A 110 -37.54 -11.55 12.66
N LEU A 111 -37.17 -12.12 13.81
CA LEU A 111 -37.62 -13.44 14.23
C LEU A 111 -39.12 -13.47 14.53
N ARG A 112 -39.67 -12.42 15.14
CA ARG A 112 -41.12 -12.30 15.38
C ARG A 112 -41.91 -12.17 14.07
N LEU A 113 -41.39 -11.40 13.11
CA LEU A 113 -41.98 -11.28 11.78
C LEU A 113 -41.96 -12.61 11.03
N ILE A 114 -40.84 -13.33 11.06
CA ILE A 114 -40.74 -14.69 10.47
C ILE A 114 -41.71 -15.64 11.17
N GLY A 115 -41.82 -15.58 12.50
CA GLY A 115 -42.76 -16.37 13.28
C GLY A 115 -44.23 -16.09 12.90
N ALA A 116 -44.59 -14.82 12.72
CA ALA A 116 -45.92 -14.41 12.29
C ALA A 116 -46.24 -14.88 10.86
N GLU A 117 -45.29 -14.74 9.93
CA GLU A 117 -45.43 -15.24 8.56
C GLU A 117 -45.60 -16.76 8.52
N LEU A 118 -44.94 -17.48 9.42
CA LEU A 118 -45.08 -18.93 9.58
C LEU A 118 -46.36 -19.35 10.36
N GLY A 119 -47.22 -18.39 10.72
CA GLY A 119 -48.53 -18.67 11.34
C GLY A 119 -48.54 -18.73 12.87
N SER A 120 -47.49 -18.23 13.54
CA SER A 120 -47.45 -18.15 15.00
C SER A 120 -48.38 -17.05 15.52
N LYS A 121 -49.33 -17.42 16.40
CA LYS A 121 -50.31 -16.50 16.98
C LYS A 121 -49.75 -15.64 18.13
N ASP A 122 -48.66 -16.09 18.74
CA ASP A 122 -48.08 -15.46 19.94
C ASP A 122 -46.74 -14.76 19.63
N ALA A 123 -46.40 -14.60 18.35
CA ALA A 123 -45.10 -14.08 17.93
C ALA A 123 -45.00 -12.55 17.94
N LEU A 124 -46.10 -11.81 17.74
CA LEU A 124 -46.07 -10.34 17.65
C LEU A 124 -46.27 -9.70 19.02
N LEU A 125 -45.47 -8.68 19.35
CA LEU A 125 -45.72 -7.80 20.49
C LEU A 125 -46.56 -6.60 20.03
N PRO A 126 -47.34 -5.96 20.92
CA PRO A 126 -48.15 -4.77 20.57
C PRO A 126 -47.34 -3.64 19.94
N GLU A 127 -46.08 -3.48 20.37
CA GLU A 127 -45.10 -2.53 19.83
C GLU A 127 -44.72 -2.78 18.36
N ASP A 128 -44.84 -4.01 17.84
CA ASP A 128 -44.53 -4.34 16.46
C ASP A 128 -45.70 -4.04 15.50
N GLU A 129 -46.93 -3.92 16.01
CA GLU A 129 -48.12 -3.59 15.21
C GLU A 129 -48.24 -2.07 14.96
N GLU A 130 -47.75 -1.24 15.89
CA GLU A 130 -47.79 0.23 15.80
C GLU A 130 -46.81 0.82 14.77
N GLU A 131 -45.66 0.18 14.52
CA GLU A 131 -44.65 0.61 13.51
C GLU A 131 -44.97 0.13 12.07
N ARG A 132 -46.15 -0.48 11.83
CA ARG A 132 -46.51 -1.09 10.53
C ARG A 132 -47.22 -0.14 9.55
N TRP A 133 -47.35 1.15 9.87
CA TRP A 133 -48.02 2.18 9.06
C TRP A 133 -47.09 3.35 8.72
#